data_AF-A0ABD5MSK7-F1
#
_entry.id   AF-A0ABD5MSK7-F1
#
_cell.length_a   1.000
_cell.length_b   1.000
_cell.length_c   1.000
_cell.angle_alpha   90.00
_cell.angle_beta   90.00
_cell.angle_gamma   90.00
#
_symmetry.space_group_name_H-M   'P 1'
#
loop_
_entity.id
_entity.type
_entity.pdbx_description
1 polymer ?
#
loop_
_entity_poly.entity_id
_entity_poly.type
_entity_poly.pdbx_seq_one_letter_code
_entity_poly.pdbx_strand_id
1 'polypeptide(L)'
;MVLLTLVDGKKGPNDILVLVTSYNEPLTFAEWLYIGKCYLDSEASYYPIKEGYRGNAMLLNALIEVAFGVDFDNVLKRYELKRKGKGLKIIDKRKVLKNRLYEESMGGMVKEA
;
A
#
# COMPACT_ATOMS: atom_id res chain seq x y z
N MET A 1 -16.96 7.01 6.62
CA MET A 1 -16.13 7.10 7.84
C MET A 1 -14.97 6.13 7.72
N VAL A 2 -13.77 6.57 8.04
CA VAL A 2 -12.59 5.71 8.22
C VAL A 2 -12.30 5.57 9.70
N LEU A 3 -12.09 4.34 10.17
CA LEU A 3 -11.63 4.02 11.52
C LEU A 3 -10.20 3.45 11.44
N LEU A 4 -9.29 4.08 12.18
CA LEU A 4 -7.91 3.63 12.36
C LEU A 4 -7.78 3.06 13.77
N THR A 5 -7.49 1.78 13.88
CA THR A 5 -7.28 1.10 15.17
C THR A 5 -5.82 0.68 15.29
N LEU A 6 -5.16 1.06 16.38
CA LEU A 6 -3.81 0.59 16.68
C LEU A 6 -3.91 -0.82 17.26
N VAL A 7 -3.15 -1.75 16.70
CA VAL A 7 -3.08 -3.13 17.17
C VAL A 7 -1.64 -3.53 17.38
N ASP A 8 -1.41 -4.34 18.41
CA ASP A 8 -0.09 -4.86 18.69
C ASP A 8 0.33 -5.83 17.59
N GLY A 9 1.53 -5.61 17.07
CA GLY A 9 2.20 -6.50 16.17
C GLY A 9 2.87 -7.65 16.92
N LYS A 10 3.72 -8.37 16.20
CA LYS A 10 4.38 -9.60 16.70
C LYS A 10 5.89 -9.50 16.74
N LYS A 11 6.47 -8.39 16.27
CA LYS A 11 7.92 -8.20 16.21
C LYS A 11 8.52 -7.81 17.57
N GLY A 12 7.73 -7.24 18.47
CA GLY A 12 8.14 -6.98 19.85
C GLY A 12 7.19 -6.04 20.61
N PRO A 13 7.66 -5.44 21.73
CA PRO A 13 6.81 -4.72 22.69
C PRO A 13 6.25 -3.36 22.19
N ASN A 14 6.86 -2.75 21.16
CA ASN A 14 6.44 -1.47 20.57
C ASN A 14 5.98 -1.63 19.10
N ASP A 15 5.60 -2.85 18.68
CA ASP A 15 5.26 -3.14 17.28
C ASP A 15 3.84 -2.68 17.07
N ILE A 16 3.66 -1.56 16.38
CA ILE A 16 2.34 -0.99 16.14
C ILE A 16 1.96 -1.29 14.70
N LEU A 17 0.80 -1.90 14.52
CA LEU A 17 0.13 -2.05 13.24
C LEU A 17 -1.13 -1.20 13.24
N VAL A 18 -1.48 -0.64 12.08
CA VAL A 18 -2.73 0.12 11.92
C VAL A 18 -3.73 -0.74 11.17
N LEU A 19 -4.82 -1.11 11.84
CA LEU A 19 -5.99 -1.72 11.23
C LEU A 19 -6.91 -0.62 10.69
N VAL A 20 -7.18 -0.67 9.39
CA VAL A 20 -7.99 0.32 8.67
C VAL A 20 -9.36 -0.29 8.33
N THR A 21 -10.44 0.35 8.77
CA THR A 21 -11.82 0.01 8.39
C THR A 21 -12.47 1.23 7.73
N SER A 22 -12.85 1.16 6.46
CA SER A 22 -13.22 2.37 5.71
C SER A 22 -14.69 2.51 5.27
N TYR A 23 -15.59 1.56 5.55
CA TYR A 23 -17.04 1.67 5.24
C TYR A 23 -17.37 2.30 3.86
N ASN A 24 -16.72 1.82 2.78
CA ASN A 24 -16.82 2.32 1.39
C ASN A 24 -16.28 3.73 1.12
N GLU A 25 -15.55 4.33 2.05
CA GLU A 25 -14.96 5.64 1.90
C GLU A 25 -13.46 5.52 1.58
N PRO A 26 -12.91 6.43 0.76
CA PRO A 26 -11.50 6.46 0.47
C PRO A 26 -10.71 6.98 1.68
N LEU A 27 -9.44 6.57 1.77
CA LEU A 27 -8.51 7.20 2.69
C LEU A 27 -8.16 8.60 2.19
N THR A 28 -8.25 9.57 3.09
CA THR A 28 -7.72 10.92 2.91
C THR A 28 -6.20 10.91 3.04
N PHE A 29 -5.56 11.96 2.53
CA PHE A 29 -4.11 12.13 2.67
C PHE A 29 -3.67 12.21 4.14
N ALA A 30 -4.48 12.84 5.00
CA ALA A 30 -4.20 12.93 6.43
C ALA A 30 -4.19 11.56 7.11
N GLU A 31 -5.17 10.71 6.80
CA GLU A 31 -5.23 9.33 7.34
C GLU A 31 -4.05 8.49 6.84
N TRP A 32 -3.68 8.64 5.57
CA TRP A 32 -2.49 7.97 5.03
C TRP A 32 -1.20 8.42 5.72
N LEU A 33 -1.01 9.71 5.96
CA LEU A 33 0.13 10.24 6.70
C LEU A 33 0.18 9.73 8.14
N TYR A 34 -0.98 9.64 8.80
CA TYR A 34 -1.07 9.10 10.15
C TYR A 34 -0.66 7.62 10.21
N ILE A 35 -1.11 6.82 9.24
CA ILE A 35 -0.67 5.43 9.08
C ILE A 35 0.86 5.37 8.90
N GLY A 36 1.41 6.19 7.99
CA GLY A 36 2.84 6.27 7.74
C GLY A 36 3.65 6.63 8.99
N LYS A 37 3.19 7.60 9.78
CA LYS A 37 3.81 7.96 11.07
C LYS A 37 3.89 6.77 12.02
N CYS A 38 2.80 6.02 12.19
CA CYS A 38 2.79 4.85 13.08
C CYS A 38 3.82 3.80 12.66
N TYR A 39 3.99 3.57 11.35
CA TYR A 39 5.01 2.66 10.84
C TYR A 39 6.43 3.16 11.12
N LEU A 40 6.70 4.45 10.92
CA LEU A 40 8.00 5.05 11.21
C LEU A 40 8.35 4.99 12.69
N ASP A 41 7.38 5.28 13.57
CA ASP A 41 7.58 5.19 15.03
C ASP A 41 7.87 3.75 15.46
N SER A 42 7.16 2.77 14.89
CA SER A 42 7.41 1.35 15.11
C SER A 42 8.81 0.96 14.63
N GLU A 43 9.19 1.29 13.38
CA GLU A 43 10.51 0.93 12.83
C GLU A 43 11.68 1.55 13.61
N ALA A 44 11.55 2.80 14.06
CA ALA A 44 12.56 3.45 14.88
C ALA A 44 12.80 2.70 16.21
N SER A 45 11.79 2.02 16.75
CA SER A 45 11.93 1.20 17.96
C SER A 45 12.65 -0.13 17.72
N TYR A 46 12.64 -0.68 16.50
CA TYR A 46 13.17 -2.03 16.21
C TYR A 46 14.49 -2.04 15.47
N TYR A 47 14.75 -1.01 14.67
CA TYR A 47 15.91 -0.92 13.81
C TYR A 47 16.67 0.37 14.12
N PRO A 48 17.16 0.57 15.36
CA PRO A 48 17.86 1.79 15.71
C PRO A 48 19.12 1.94 14.87
N ILE A 49 19.31 3.12 14.29
CA ILE A 49 20.47 3.46 13.44
C ILE A 49 21.79 3.22 14.19
N LYS A 50 21.78 3.38 15.52
CA LYS A 50 22.93 3.14 16.40
C LYS A 50 23.47 1.70 16.35
N GLU A 51 22.65 0.73 15.95
CA GLU A 51 23.01 -0.69 15.84
C GLU A 51 23.37 -1.09 14.39
N GLY A 52 23.52 -0.12 13.48
CA GLY A 52 23.92 -0.37 12.09
C GLY A 52 22.77 -0.74 11.15
N TYR A 53 21.52 -0.73 11.64
CA TYR A 53 20.34 -0.91 10.81
C TYR A 53 20.01 0.35 10.00
N ARG A 54 19.32 0.18 8.87
CA ARG A 54 18.86 1.30 8.03
C ARG A 54 17.70 2.11 8.66
N GLY A 55 17.14 1.66 9.79
CA GLY A 55 16.02 2.31 10.48
C GLY A 55 14.87 2.67 9.54
N ASN A 56 14.28 3.85 9.76
CA ASN A 56 13.20 4.45 8.96
C ASN A 56 13.51 4.56 7.46
N ALA A 57 14.78 4.47 7.05
CA ALA A 57 15.16 4.59 5.66
C ALA A 57 14.63 3.43 4.82
N MET A 58 14.30 2.27 5.39
CA MET A 58 13.76 1.15 4.62
C MET A 58 12.39 1.51 4.02
N LEU A 59 11.44 1.95 4.84
CA LEU A 59 10.13 2.42 4.38
C LEU A 59 10.25 3.60 3.41
N LEU A 60 11.07 4.59 3.75
CA LEU A 60 11.23 5.79 2.92
C LEU A 60 11.85 5.47 1.56
N ASN A 61 12.88 4.61 1.51
CA ASN A 61 13.50 4.22 0.24
C ASN A 61 12.54 3.42 -0.64
N ALA A 62 11.75 2.51 -0.06
CA ALA A 62 10.73 1.79 -0.82
C ALA A 62 9.67 2.74 -1.41
N LEU A 63 9.21 3.74 -0.65
CA LEU A 63 8.29 4.77 -1.14
C LEU A 63 8.92 5.64 -2.24
N ILE A 64 10.18 6.03 -2.07
CA ILE A 64 10.94 6.79 -3.05
C ILE A 64 11.05 6.02 -4.37
N GLU A 65 11.42 4.73 -4.32
CA GLU A 65 11.50 3.89 -5.52
C GLU A 65 10.17 3.83 -6.27
N VAL A 66 9.05 3.63 -5.55
CA VAL A 66 7.71 3.66 -6.15
C VAL A 66 7.43 5.03 -6.78
N ALA A 67 7.77 6.12 -6.09
CA ALA A 67 7.58 7.48 -6.59
C ALA A 67 8.38 7.77 -7.88
N PHE A 68 9.56 7.16 -8.03
CA PHE A 68 10.38 7.25 -9.24
C PHE A 68 9.99 6.23 -10.34
N GLY A 69 8.89 5.49 -10.17
CA GLY A 69 8.34 4.61 -11.20
C GLY A 69 8.97 3.21 -11.24
N VAL A 70 9.68 2.80 -10.20
CA VAL A 70 10.11 1.40 -10.07
C VAL A 70 8.86 0.51 -9.93
N ASP A 71 8.82 -0.58 -10.70
CA ASP A 71 7.71 -1.52 -10.65
C ASP A 71 7.44 -2.03 -9.22
N PHE A 72 6.17 -2.06 -8.84
CA PHE A 72 5.74 -2.33 -7.47
C PHE A 72 6.13 -3.74 -7.01
N ASP A 73 6.04 -4.74 -7.88
CA ASP A 73 6.44 -6.12 -7.56
C ASP A 73 7.95 -6.23 -7.32
N ASN A 74 8.74 -5.47 -8.06
CA ASN A 74 10.18 -5.38 -7.86
C ASN A 74 10.54 -4.71 -6.52
N VAL A 75 9.84 -3.64 -6.14
CA VAL A 75 10.00 -3.03 -4.81
C VAL A 75 9.65 -4.05 -3.72
N LEU A 76 8.50 -4.72 -3.82
CA LEU A 76 8.11 -5.75 -2.83
C LEU A 76 9.14 -6.88 -2.71
N LYS A 77 9.76 -7.29 -3.82
CA LYS A 77 10.80 -8.32 -3.82
C LYS A 77 12.09 -7.81 -3.16
N ARG A 78 12.54 -6.61 -3.51
CA ARG A 78 13.79 -6.01 -3.00
C ARG A 78 13.79 -5.81 -1.49
N TYR A 79 12.64 -5.42 -0.96
CA TYR A 79 12.45 -5.18 0.48
C TYR A 79 11.87 -6.39 1.21
N GLU A 80 11.80 -7.56 0.58
CA GLU A 80 11.29 -8.82 1.16
C GLU A 80 9.86 -8.72 1.75
N LEU A 81 9.04 -7.83 1.19
CA LEU A 81 7.70 -7.51 1.69
C LEU A 81 6.63 -8.52 1.25
N LYS A 82 7.00 -9.55 0.49
CA LYS A 82 6.11 -10.66 0.11
C LYS A 82 5.90 -11.58 1.32
N ARG A 83 4.93 -11.24 2.18
CA ARG A 83 4.54 -12.06 3.33
C ARG A 83 4.03 -13.43 2.89
N LYS A 84 4.65 -14.52 3.40
CA LYS A 84 4.13 -15.88 3.23
C LYS A 84 2.73 -15.99 3.86
N GLY A 85 1.74 -16.43 3.08
CA GLY A 85 0.37 -16.70 3.56
C GLY A 85 -0.62 -15.52 3.56
N LYS A 86 -0.19 -14.28 3.26
CA LYS A 86 -1.10 -13.14 3.12
C LYS A 86 -0.82 -12.39 1.82
N GLY A 87 -1.53 -12.78 0.75
CA GLY A 87 -1.43 -12.11 -0.54
C GLY A 87 -2.11 -10.75 -0.53
N LEU A 88 -1.49 -9.75 -1.17
CA LEU A 88 -2.11 -8.47 -1.45
C LEU A 88 -3.07 -8.64 -2.63
N LYS A 89 -4.37 -8.43 -2.40
CA LYS A 89 -5.38 -8.45 -3.46
C LYS A 89 -5.74 -7.02 -3.83
N ILE A 90 -5.34 -6.58 -5.02
CA ILE A 90 -5.66 -5.25 -5.56
C ILE A 90 -6.87 -5.38 -6.50
N ILE A 91 -7.93 -4.62 -6.22
CA ILE A 91 -9.12 -4.54 -7.08
C ILE A 91 -9.17 -3.13 -7.67
N ASP A 92 -8.87 -3.00 -8.97
CA ASP A 92 -8.96 -1.72 -9.67
C ASP A 92 -10.29 -1.60 -10.45
N LYS A 93 -11.29 -0.99 -9.81
CA LYS A 93 -12.61 -0.78 -10.43
C LYS A 93 -12.58 0.18 -11.63
N ARG A 94 -11.51 0.98 -11.80
CA ARG A 94 -11.37 1.92 -12.93
C ARG A 94 -11.07 1.17 -14.24
N LYS A 95 -10.38 0.03 -14.16
CA LYS A 95 -10.09 -0.81 -15.33
C LYS A 95 -11.35 -1.45 -15.92
N VAL A 96 -12.31 -1.81 -15.06
CA VAL A 96 -13.61 -2.38 -15.48
C VAL A 96 -14.40 -1.38 -16.33
N LEU A 97 -14.40 -0.10 -15.94
CA LEU A 97 -15.03 0.98 -16.70
C LEU A 97 -14.36 1.22 -18.06
N LYS A 98 -13.01 1.19 -18.13
CA LYS A 98 -12.29 1.36 -19.40
C LYS A 98 -12.61 0.26 -20.41
N ASN A 99 -12.68 -1.00 -19.98
CA ASN A 99 -12.98 -2.10 -20.89
C ASN A 99 -14.43 -2.05 -21.40
N ARG A 100 -15.40 -1.72 -20.54
CA ARG A 100 -16.80 -1.52 -20.96
C ARG A 100 -16.95 -0.40 -21.98
N LEU A 101 -16.34 0.76 -21.73
CA LEU A 101 -16.37 1.89 -22.67
C LEU A 101 -15.73 1.53 -24.01
N TYR A 102 -14.66 0.73 -24.00
CA TYR A 102 -14.02 0.24 -25.22
C TYR A 102 -14.92 -0.71 -26.00
N GLU A 103 -15.56 -1.67 -25.34
CA GLU A 103 -16.51 -2.62 -25.93
C GLU A 103 -17.75 -1.92 -26.52
N GLU A 104 -18.30 -0.91 -25.83
CA GLU A 104 -19.42 -0.10 -26.34
C GLU A 104 -19.00 0.75 -27.56
N SER A 105 -17.78 1.29 -27.56
CA SER A 105 -17.25 2.05 -28.71
C SER A 105 -16.97 1.20 -29.95
N MET A 106 -16.62 -0.07 -29.77
CA MET A 106 -16.37 -1.03 -30.86
C MET A 106 -17.65 -1.74 -31.32
N GLY A 107 -18.62 -1.95 -30.42
CA GLY A 107 -19.91 -2.58 -30.72
C GLY A 107 -20.87 -1.70 -31.55
N GLY A 108 -20.64 -0.39 -31.59
CA GLY A 108 -21.39 0.56 -32.43
C GLY A 108 -20.96 0.61 -33.90
N MET A 109 -19.81 0.05 -34.27
CA MET A 109 -19.27 0.11 -35.65
C MET A 109 -19.66 -1.06 -36.56
N VAL A 110 -20.45 -2.04 -36.08
CA VAL A 110 -20.76 -3.29 -36.83
C VAL A 110 -22.23 -3.37 -37.28
N LYS A 111 -22.97 -2.25 -37.34
CA LYS A 111 -24.34 -2.22 -37.88
C LYS A 111 -24.50 -1.15 -38.95
N GLU A 112 -23.79 -1.32 -40.06
CA GLU A 112 -24.16 -0.73 -41.36
C GLU A 112 -23.38 -1.48 -42.45
N ALA A 113 -23.97 -2.59 -42.92
CA ALA A 113 -23.67 -3.24 -44.21
C ALA A 113 -24.89 -4.09 -44.61
#